data_AF-A0A356TKY0-F1
#
_entry.id   AF-A0A356TKY0-F1
#
_cell.length_a   1.000
_cell.length_b   1.000
_cell.length_c   1.000
_cell.angle_alpha   90.00
_cell.angle_beta   90.00
_cell.angle_gamma   90.00
#
_symmetry.space_group_name_H-M   'P 1'
#
loop_
_entity.id
_entity.type
_entity.pdbx_description
1 polymer ?
#
loop_
_entity_poly.entity_id
_entity_poly.type
_entity_poly.pdbx_seq_one_letter_code
_entity_poly.pdbx_strand_id
1 'polypeptide(L)'
;MHEALKRMRETRRHGLRAQLALDALETEGREAGLRLGHALHVLGRDLSVARDAARGAGLASDESSRAEARARDVFERAVSSLAVRMAAPPEHPDAPLVDAGHAVQAAVDAWARAAVEAEHARAETERANASVRDLDYQLGTLRQQMRQLERDYAARTAHSRAALEASGREQRHLARRLASLSEQLISPLRHRTDLKPLFVAIEGTDTSDPFPSRASG
;
A
#
# COMPACT_ATOMS: atom_id res chain seq x y z
N MET A 1 20.27 32.30 38.16
CA MET A 1 19.12 32.66 37.30
C MET A 1 19.45 32.61 35.80
N HIS A 2 20.53 33.26 35.33
CA HIS A 2 20.84 33.34 33.90
C HIS A 2 20.91 31.97 33.20
N GLU A 3 21.61 31.00 33.79
CA GLU A 3 21.73 29.65 33.22
C GLU A 3 20.38 28.91 33.15
N ALA A 4 19.53 29.06 34.17
CA ALA A 4 18.19 28.46 34.18
C ALA A 4 17.27 29.10 33.11
N LEU A 5 17.40 30.40 32.87
CA LEU A 5 16.68 31.09 31.79
C LEU A 5 17.17 30.67 30.40
N LYS A 6 18.49 30.53 30.22
CA LYS A 6 19.09 30.01 28.98
C LYS A 6 18.58 28.60 28.68
N ARG A 7 18.64 27.71 29.68
CA ARG A 7 18.15 26.33 29.58
C ARG A 7 16.65 26.30 29.26
N MET A 8 15.84 27.15 29.90
CA MET A 8 14.39 27.21 29.63
C MET A 8 14.08 27.61 28.18
N ARG A 9 14.86 28.53 27.59
CA ARG A 9 14.73 28.89 26.16
C ARG A 9 15.13 27.75 25.24
N GLU A 10 16.21 27.03 25.56
CA GLU A 10 16.66 25.84 24.82
C GLU A 10 15.59 24.74 24.84
N THR A 11 15.08 24.40 26.02
CA THR A 11 14.01 23.40 26.17
C THR A 11 12.73 23.83 25.45
N ARG A 12 12.38 25.12 25.44
CA ARG A 12 11.24 25.65 24.66
C ARG A 12 11.45 25.48 23.15
N ARG A 13 12.65 25.74 22.64
CA ARG A 13 12.98 25.50 21.23
C ARG A 13 12.89 24.02 20.88
N HIS A 14 13.36 23.13 21.76
CA HIS A 14 13.23 21.69 21.57
C HIS A 14 11.77 21.23 21.56
N GLY A 15 10.94 21.71 22.49
CA GLY A 15 9.51 21.43 22.51
C GLY A 15 8.81 21.91 21.24
N LEU A 16 9.07 23.15 20.78
CA LEU A 16 8.48 23.67 19.54
C LEU A 16 8.87 22.83 18.33
N ARG A 17 10.14 22.42 18.21
CA ARG A 17 10.59 21.53 17.13
C ARG A 17 9.88 20.19 17.16
N ALA A 18 9.68 19.61 18.34
CA ALA A 18 8.98 18.34 18.48
C ALA A 18 7.48 18.47 18.14
N GLN A 19 6.85 19.62 18.43
CA GLN A 19 5.48 19.92 18.01
C GLN A 19 5.38 20.04 16.49
N LEU A 20 6.24 20.85 15.86
CA LEU A 20 6.28 20.99 14.40
C LEU A 20 6.54 19.65 13.70
N ALA A 21 7.37 18.79 14.30
CA ALA A 21 7.62 17.45 13.80
C ALA A 21 6.37 16.56 13.85
N LEU A 22 5.52 16.69 14.89
CA LEU A 22 4.24 15.97 14.96
C LEU A 22 3.24 16.48 13.91
N ASP A 23 3.14 17.78 13.72
CA ASP A 23 2.20 18.35 12.74
C ASP A 23 2.61 17.98 11.30
N ALA A 24 3.91 18.00 11.02
CA ALA A 24 4.47 17.55 9.74
C ALA A 24 4.27 16.04 9.52
N LEU A 25 4.44 15.24 10.58
CA LEU A 25 4.13 13.81 10.54
C LEU A 25 2.66 13.59 10.16
N GLU A 26 1.72 14.25 10.81
CA GLU A 26 0.29 14.01 10.59
C GLU A 26 -0.14 14.26 9.14
N THR A 27 0.39 15.33 8.54
CA THR A 27 0.14 15.67 7.13
C THR A 27 0.78 14.63 6.20
N GLU A 28 2.07 14.31 6.41
CA GLU A 28 2.81 13.29 5.65
C GLU A 28 2.12 11.92 5.71
N GLY A 29 1.69 11.49 6.91
CA GLY A 29 1.02 10.22 7.15
C GLY A 29 -0.35 10.13 6.48
N ARG A 30 -1.16 11.21 6.52
CA ARG A 30 -2.44 11.27 5.81
C ARG A 30 -2.25 11.15 4.30
N GLU A 31 -1.33 11.92 3.73
CA GLU A 31 -1.08 11.89 2.28
C GLU A 31 -0.54 10.54 1.81
N ALA A 32 0.45 9.99 2.51
CA ALA A 32 1.01 8.69 2.19
C ALA A 32 -0.03 7.56 2.35
N GLY A 33 -0.86 7.62 3.39
CA GLY A 33 -1.96 6.67 3.60
C GLY A 33 -3.01 6.73 2.49
N LEU A 34 -3.43 7.93 2.07
CA LEU A 34 -4.37 8.10 0.95
C LEU A 34 -3.81 7.55 -0.36
N ARG A 35 -2.53 7.84 -0.66
CA ARG A 35 -1.86 7.36 -1.87
C ARG A 35 -1.76 5.84 -1.90
N LEU A 36 -1.28 5.21 -0.81
CA LEU A 36 -1.17 3.75 -0.73
C LEU A 36 -2.54 3.08 -0.72
N GLY A 37 -3.51 3.66 -0.01
CA GLY A 37 -4.89 3.16 0.01
C GLY A 37 -5.54 3.19 -1.37
N HIS A 38 -5.35 4.27 -2.13
CA HIS A 38 -5.82 4.35 -3.52
C HIS A 38 -5.15 3.30 -4.41
N ALA A 39 -3.83 3.16 -4.32
CA ALA A 39 -3.09 2.15 -5.10
C ALA A 39 -3.53 0.71 -4.76
N LEU A 40 -3.78 0.41 -3.48
CA LEU A 40 -4.33 -0.89 -3.04
C LEU A 40 -5.73 -1.14 -3.61
N HIS A 41 -6.57 -0.10 -3.64
CA HIS A 41 -7.91 -0.21 -4.20
C HIS A 41 -7.88 -0.49 -5.70
N VAL A 42 -7.06 0.27 -6.46
CA VAL A 42 -6.91 0.09 -7.91
C VAL A 42 -6.37 -1.30 -8.22
N LEU A 43 -5.25 -1.71 -7.60
CA LEU A 43 -4.68 -3.05 -7.81
C LEU A 43 -5.64 -4.16 -7.38
N GLY A 44 -6.42 -3.95 -6.32
CA GLY A 44 -7.43 -4.91 -5.88
C GLY A 44 -8.53 -5.11 -6.93
N ARG A 45 -9.00 -4.04 -7.56
CA ARG A 45 -9.95 -4.11 -8.67
C ARG A 45 -9.33 -4.80 -9.88
N ASP A 46 -8.13 -4.40 -10.27
CA ASP A 46 -7.44 -4.94 -11.44
C ASP A 46 -7.13 -6.44 -11.26
N LEU A 47 -6.77 -6.87 -10.06
CA LEU A 47 -6.61 -8.28 -9.70
C LEU A 47 -7.92 -9.05 -9.80
N SER A 48 -9.06 -8.46 -9.41
CA SER A 48 -10.36 -9.09 -9.59
C SER A 48 -10.66 -9.32 -11.07
N VAL A 49 -10.46 -8.29 -11.90
CA VAL A 49 -10.65 -8.38 -13.35
C VAL A 49 -9.70 -9.41 -13.97
N ALA A 50 -8.44 -9.46 -13.54
CA ALA A 50 -7.46 -10.42 -14.03
C ALA A 50 -7.84 -11.87 -13.65
N ARG A 51 -8.38 -12.10 -12.44
CA ARG A 51 -8.89 -13.42 -12.03
C ARG A 51 -10.09 -13.86 -12.86
N ASP A 52 -10.98 -12.93 -13.18
CA ASP A 52 -12.14 -13.21 -14.03
C ASP A 52 -11.69 -13.58 -15.45
N ALA A 53 -10.73 -12.82 -16.00
CA ALA A 53 -10.12 -13.11 -17.29
C ALA A 53 -9.39 -14.47 -17.31
N ALA A 54 -8.61 -14.78 -16.27
CA ALA A 54 -7.92 -16.07 -16.15
C ALA A 54 -8.89 -17.25 -16.08
N ARG A 55 -10.01 -17.10 -15.35
CA ARG A 55 -11.08 -18.11 -15.32
C ARG A 55 -11.72 -18.28 -16.70
N GLY A 56 -12.01 -17.18 -17.40
CA GLY A 56 -12.54 -17.22 -18.76
C GLY A 56 -11.60 -17.91 -19.75
N ALA A 57 -10.30 -17.56 -19.71
CA ALA A 57 -9.28 -18.20 -20.53
C ALA A 57 -9.15 -19.71 -20.26
N GLY A 58 -9.19 -20.11 -18.99
CA GLY A 58 -9.16 -21.52 -18.60
C GLY A 58 -10.35 -22.31 -19.17
N LEU A 59 -11.56 -21.76 -19.10
CA LEU A 59 -12.75 -22.39 -19.70
C LEU A 59 -12.62 -22.53 -21.23
N ALA A 60 -12.11 -21.50 -21.91
CA ALA A 60 -11.88 -21.54 -23.36
C ALA A 60 -10.78 -22.56 -23.75
N SER A 61 -9.73 -22.68 -22.94
CA SER A 61 -8.67 -23.69 -23.13
C SER A 61 -9.20 -25.11 -22.95
N ASP A 62 -10.05 -25.35 -21.96
CA ASP A 62 -10.70 -26.64 -21.75
C ASP A 62 -11.62 -27.00 -22.93
N GLU A 63 -12.41 -26.04 -23.41
CA GLU A 63 -13.28 -26.23 -24.57
C GLU A 63 -12.48 -26.57 -25.83
N SER A 64 -11.42 -25.80 -26.10
CA SER A 64 -10.54 -26.00 -27.26
C SER A 64 -9.82 -27.35 -27.19
N SER A 65 -9.35 -27.75 -26.01
CA SER A 65 -8.72 -29.07 -25.81
C SER A 65 -9.72 -30.22 -26.03
N ARG A 66 -10.98 -30.06 -25.64
CA ARG A 66 -12.03 -31.05 -25.96
C ARG A 66 -12.37 -31.07 -27.45
N ALA A 67 -12.33 -29.91 -28.13
CA ALA A 67 -12.53 -29.83 -29.57
C ALA A 67 -11.41 -30.53 -30.34
N GLU A 68 -10.16 -30.32 -29.94
CA GLU A 68 -8.99 -31.03 -30.45
C GLU A 68 -9.14 -32.56 -30.30
N ALA A 69 -9.50 -33.03 -29.10
CA ALA A 69 -9.72 -34.46 -28.85
C ALA A 69 -10.82 -35.05 -29.76
N ARG A 70 -11.95 -34.36 -29.92
CA ARG A 70 -13.02 -34.79 -30.84
C ARG A 70 -12.56 -34.83 -32.30
N ALA A 71 -11.77 -33.85 -32.73
CA ALA A 71 -11.25 -33.80 -34.09
C ALA A 71 -10.28 -34.97 -34.36
N ARG A 72 -9.44 -35.30 -33.36
CA ARG A 72 -8.58 -36.48 -33.38
C ARG A 72 -9.39 -37.78 -33.49
N ASP A 73 -10.45 -37.94 -32.72
CA ASP A 73 -11.31 -39.14 -32.79
C ASP A 73 -11.98 -39.30 -34.17
N VAL A 74 -12.31 -38.20 -34.85
CA VAL A 74 -12.82 -38.23 -36.23
C VAL A 74 -11.73 -38.66 -37.20
N PHE A 75 -10.52 -38.12 -37.04
CA PHE A 75 -9.37 -38.51 -37.85
C PHE A 75 -9.02 -40.00 -37.70
N GLU A 76 -8.94 -40.52 -36.48
CA GLU A 76 -8.64 -41.93 -36.23
C GLU A 76 -9.68 -42.88 -36.85
N ARG A 77 -10.97 -42.49 -36.81
CA ARG A 77 -12.04 -43.23 -37.49
C ARG A 77 -11.95 -43.17 -39.01
N ALA A 78 -11.63 -42.00 -39.58
CA ALA A 78 -11.45 -41.84 -41.03
C ALA A 78 -10.28 -42.69 -41.54
N VAL A 79 -9.14 -42.67 -40.84
CA VAL A 79 -7.98 -43.50 -41.16
C VAL A 79 -8.31 -44.99 -41.07
N SER A 80 -9.02 -45.40 -40.02
CA SER A 80 -9.44 -46.80 -39.86
C SER A 80 -10.35 -47.25 -40.99
N SER A 81 -11.29 -46.40 -41.42
CA SER A 81 -12.18 -46.69 -42.55
C SER A 81 -11.41 -46.84 -43.88
N LEU A 82 -10.44 -45.96 -44.13
CA LEU A 82 -9.57 -46.07 -45.30
C LEU A 82 -8.68 -47.33 -45.24
N ALA A 83 -8.12 -47.65 -44.07
CA ALA A 83 -7.27 -48.82 -43.88
C ALA A 83 -8.01 -50.14 -44.18
N VAL A 84 -9.27 -50.26 -43.75
CA VAL A 84 -10.12 -51.43 -44.07
C VAL A 84 -10.28 -51.60 -45.58
N ARG A 85 -10.46 -50.49 -46.32
CA ARG A 85 -10.59 -50.53 -47.79
C ARG A 85 -9.28 -50.88 -48.48
N MET A 86 -8.17 -50.33 -47.97
CA MET A 86 -6.84 -50.58 -48.52
C MET A 86 -6.32 -52.00 -48.20
N ALA A 87 -6.93 -52.73 -47.28
CA ALA A 87 -6.59 -54.12 -47.01
C ALA A 87 -6.90 -55.06 -48.19
N ALA A 88 -7.88 -54.71 -49.03
CA ALA A 88 -8.21 -55.40 -50.27
C ALA A 88 -8.56 -54.34 -51.33
N PRO A 89 -7.55 -53.68 -51.92
CA PRO A 89 -7.78 -52.53 -52.78
C PRO A 89 -8.47 -52.96 -54.10
N PRO A 90 -9.38 -52.15 -54.64
CA PRO A 90 -9.97 -52.42 -55.95
C PRO A 90 -8.92 -52.28 -57.07
N GLU A 91 -9.14 -52.97 -58.19
CA GLU A 91 -8.25 -52.96 -59.36
C GLU A 91 -8.10 -51.54 -59.97
N HIS A 92 -9.14 -50.73 -59.85
CA HIS A 92 -9.16 -49.32 -60.22
C HIS A 92 -9.75 -48.49 -59.08
N PRO A 93 -9.34 -47.21 -58.91
CA PRO A 93 -9.92 -46.33 -57.91
C PRO A 93 -11.43 -46.18 -58.15
N ASP A 94 -12.22 -46.59 -57.16
CA ASP A 94 -13.67 -46.40 -57.15
C ASP A 94 -14.05 -45.14 -56.36
N ALA A 95 -15.25 -44.61 -56.60
CA ALA A 95 -15.70 -43.40 -55.90
C ALA A 95 -15.63 -43.54 -54.36
N PRO A 96 -16.03 -44.68 -53.76
CA PRO A 96 -15.96 -44.83 -52.31
C PRO A 96 -14.53 -44.87 -51.73
N LEU A 97 -13.51 -45.33 -52.47
CA LEU A 97 -12.11 -45.22 -52.05
C LEU A 97 -11.63 -43.76 -52.09
N VAL A 98 -11.99 -43.02 -53.15
CA VAL A 98 -11.67 -41.59 -53.29
C VAL A 98 -12.33 -40.78 -52.16
N ASP A 99 -13.60 -41.06 -51.86
CA ASP A 99 -14.34 -40.41 -50.77
C ASP A 99 -13.69 -40.66 -49.40
N ALA A 100 -13.22 -41.90 -49.14
CA ALA A 100 -12.51 -42.23 -47.91
C ALA A 100 -11.18 -41.47 -47.78
N GLY A 101 -10.46 -41.30 -48.90
CA GLY A 101 -9.26 -40.47 -48.96
C GLY A 101 -9.54 -39.00 -48.63
N HIS A 102 -10.59 -38.43 -49.24
CA HIS A 102 -11.01 -37.06 -48.94
C HIS A 102 -11.49 -36.89 -47.50
N ALA A 103 -12.16 -37.89 -46.92
CA ALA A 103 -12.57 -37.86 -45.52
C ALA A 103 -11.37 -37.82 -44.56
N VAL A 104 -10.31 -38.60 -44.84
CA VAL A 104 -9.06 -38.54 -44.07
C VAL A 104 -8.42 -37.17 -44.18
N GLN A 105 -8.30 -36.62 -45.40
CA GLN A 105 -7.73 -35.29 -45.61
C GLN A 105 -8.50 -34.21 -44.84
N ALA A 106 -9.83 -34.19 -44.96
CA ALA A 106 -10.68 -33.24 -44.24
C ALA A 106 -10.54 -33.37 -42.72
N ALA A 107 -10.40 -34.60 -42.21
CA ALA A 107 -10.22 -34.85 -40.78
C ALA A 107 -8.83 -34.42 -40.28
N VAL A 108 -7.76 -34.63 -41.05
CA VAL A 108 -6.41 -34.12 -40.75
C VAL A 108 -6.43 -32.59 -40.69
N ASP A 109 -7.02 -31.94 -41.69
CA ASP A 109 -7.10 -30.48 -41.75
C ASP A 109 -7.90 -29.91 -40.56
N ALA A 110 -8.99 -30.56 -40.18
CA ALA A 110 -9.79 -30.17 -39.02
C ALA A 110 -9.04 -30.36 -37.70
N TRP A 111 -8.35 -31.50 -37.53
CA TRP A 111 -7.57 -31.75 -36.33
C TRP A 111 -6.38 -30.79 -36.21
N ALA A 112 -5.67 -30.53 -37.31
CA ALA A 112 -4.56 -29.58 -37.32
C ALA A 112 -5.01 -28.16 -36.89
N ARG A 113 -6.16 -27.69 -37.39
CA ARG A 113 -6.74 -26.40 -36.94
C ARG A 113 -7.09 -26.41 -35.46
N ALA A 114 -7.79 -27.45 -34.99
CA ALA A 114 -8.19 -27.57 -33.60
C ALA A 114 -6.99 -27.66 -32.64
N ALA A 115 -5.90 -28.31 -33.05
CA ALA A 115 -4.65 -28.39 -32.28
C ALA A 115 -3.99 -27.01 -32.13
N VAL A 116 -3.95 -26.22 -33.21
CA VAL A 116 -3.43 -24.84 -33.16
C VAL A 116 -4.29 -23.96 -32.25
N GLU A 117 -5.61 -24.05 -32.36
CA GLU A 117 -6.55 -23.31 -31.48
C GLU A 117 -6.37 -23.69 -30.00
N ALA A 118 -6.25 -24.99 -29.71
CA ALA A 118 -6.02 -25.47 -28.35
C ALA A 118 -4.69 -24.97 -27.78
N GLU A 119 -3.62 -24.97 -28.57
CA GLU A 119 -2.33 -24.43 -28.17
C GLU A 119 -2.39 -22.93 -27.87
N HIS A 120 -3.06 -22.15 -28.74
CA HIS A 120 -3.28 -20.73 -28.51
C HIS A 120 -4.08 -20.47 -27.23
N ALA A 121 -5.14 -21.23 -26.98
CA ALA A 121 -5.97 -21.08 -25.79
C ALA A 121 -5.21 -21.45 -24.50
N ARG A 122 -4.34 -22.47 -24.54
CA ARG A 122 -3.43 -22.80 -23.44
C ARG A 122 -2.45 -21.65 -23.16
N ALA A 123 -1.82 -21.12 -24.20
CA ALA A 123 -0.89 -19.99 -24.07
C ALA A 123 -1.57 -18.73 -23.49
N GLU A 124 -2.80 -18.41 -23.91
CA GLU A 124 -3.59 -17.32 -23.32
C GLU A 124 -3.91 -17.57 -21.85
N THR A 125 -4.24 -18.80 -21.47
CA THR A 125 -4.47 -19.19 -20.07
C THR A 125 -3.22 -19.00 -19.22
N GLU A 126 -2.05 -19.39 -19.73
CA GLU A 126 -0.77 -19.17 -19.05
C GLU A 126 -0.46 -17.69 -18.86
N ARG A 127 -0.68 -16.86 -19.90
CA ARG A 127 -0.49 -15.40 -19.83
C ARG A 127 -1.44 -14.78 -18.80
N ALA A 128 -2.72 -15.15 -18.81
CA ALA A 128 -3.70 -14.65 -17.85
C ALA A 128 -3.34 -15.03 -16.42
N ASN A 129 -2.91 -16.28 -16.19
CA ASN A 129 -2.44 -16.74 -14.87
C ASN A 129 -1.13 -16.05 -14.42
N ALA A 130 -0.23 -15.73 -15.35
CA ALA A 130 0.97 -14.96 -15.04
C ALA A 130 0.60 -13.53 -14.58
N SER A 131 -0.34 -12.88 -15.25
CA SER A 131 -0.86 -11.56 -14.86
C SER A 131 -1.48 -11.57 -13.45
N VAL A 132 -2.29 -12.58 -13.12
CA VAL A 132 -2.85 -12.73 -11.76
C VAL A 132 -1.73 -12.84 -10.71
N ARG A 133 -0.70 -13.66 -10.96
CA ARG A 133 0.43 -13.84 -10.04
C ARG A 133 1.21 -12.55 -9.83
N ASP A 134 1.46 -11.79 -10.89
CA ASP A 134 2.15 -10.51 -10.81
C ASP A 134 1.35 -9.49 -10.00
N LEU A 135 0.04 -9.35 -10.27
CA LEU A 135 -0.83 -8.44 -9.51
C LEU A 135 -0.95 -8.84 -8.03
N ASP A 136 -1.06 -10.15 -7.72
CA ASP A 136 -1.05 -10.65 -6.34
C ASP A 136 0.28 -10.32 -5.63
N TYR A 137 1.42 -10.45 -6.33
CA TYR A 137 2.73 -10.07 -5.80
C TYR A 137 2.82 -8.57 -5.53
N GLN A 138 2.41 -7.73 -6.47
CA GLN A 138 2.39 -6.28 -6.31
C GLN A 138 1.50 -5.85 -5.14
N LEU A 139 0.31 -6.44 -5.01
CA LEU A 139 -0.59 -6.18 -3.89
C LEU A 139 0.02 -6.62 -2.55
N GLY A 140 0.73 -7.75 -2.52
CA GLY A 140 1.48 -8.22 -1.35
C GLY A 140 2.56 -7.23 -0.92
N THR A 141 3.37 -6.78 -1.87
CA THR A 141 4.42 -5.76 -1.66
C THR A 141 3.84 -4.45 -1.14
N LEU A 142 2.75 -3.95 -1.76
CA LEU A 142 2.13 -2.69 -1.35
C LEU A 142 1.55 -2.77 0.06
N ARG A 143 0.93 -3.90 0.43
CA ARG A 143 0.47 -4.15 1.81
C ARG A 143 1.62 -4.18 2.80
N GLN A 144 2.77 -4.73 2.42
CA GLN A 144 3.97 -4.71 3.26
C GLN A 144 4.52 -3.30 3.44
N GLN A 145 4.58 -2.50 2.38
CA GLN A 145 4.98 -1.09 2.43
C GLN A 145 4.05 -0.28 3.34
N MET A 146 2.74 -0.51 3.26
CA MET A 146 1.76 0.16 4.14
C MET A 146 2.00 -0.18 5.62
N ARG A 147 2.19 -1.46 5.95
CA ARG A 147 2.53 -1.87 7.34
C ARG A 147 3.86 -1.29 7.81
N GLN A 148 4.84 -1.16 6.91
CA GLN A 148 6.12 -0.54 7.24
C GLN A 148 5.94 0.95 7.55
N LEU A 149 5.22 1.67 6.69
CA LEU A 149 4.90 3.08 6.88
C LEU A 149 4.16 3.31 8.21
N GLU A 150 3.16 2.49 8.53
CA GLU A 150 2.42 2.57 9.80
C GLU A 150 3.34 2.40 11.02
N ARG A 151 4.28 1.43 10.96
CA ARG A 151 5.26 1.21 12.03
C ARG A 151 6.22 2.38 12.18
N ASP A 152 6.75 2.89 11.07
CA ASP A 152 7.67 4.02 11.07
C ASP A 152 6.98 5.29 11.58
N TYR A 153 5.72 5.49 11.18
CA TYR A 153 4.88 6.58 11.64
C TYR A 153 4.61 6.51 13.15
N ALA A 154 4.23 5.33 13.65
CA ALA A 154 4.00 5.11 15.08
C ALA A 154 5.28 5.36 15.89
N ALA A 155 6.44 4.89 15.40
CA ALA A 155 7.73 5.10 16.06
C ALA A 155 8.12 6.59 16.09
N ARG A 156 8.03 7.31 14.96
CA ARG A 156 8.31 8.76 14.88
C ARG A 156 7.37 9.57 15.76
N THR A 157 6.08 9.21 15.80
CA THR A 157 5.07 9.85 16.66
C THR A 157 5.39 9.65 18.14
N ALA A 158 5.72 8.40 18.54
CA ALA A 158 6.09 8.10 19.92
C ALA A 158 7.35 8.87 20.35
N HIS A 159 8.36 8.94 19.48
CA HIS A 159 9.58 9.70 19.72
C HIS A 159 9.31 11.19 19.94
N SER A 160 8.55 11.84 19.05
CA SER A 160 8.23 13.27 19.17
C SER A 160 7.35 13.57 20.38
N ARG A 161 6.39 12.69 20.72
CA ARG A 161 5.59 12.81 21.97
C ARG A 161 6.47 12.71 23.21
N ALA A 162 7.37 11.73 23.27
CA ALA A 162 8.30 11.59 24.39
C ALA A 162 9.20 12.82 24.55
N ALA A 163 9.67 13.41 23.44
CA ALA A 163 10.48 14.63 23.44
C ALA A 163 9.70 15.86 23.96
N LEU A 164 8.42 16.00 23.57
CA LEU A 164 7.53 17.04 24.07
C LEU A 164 7.29 16.91 25.57
N GLU A 165 6.98 15.70 26.04
CA GLU A 165 6.76 15.45 27.45
C GLU A 165 8.00 15.73 28.30
N ALA A 166 9.17 15.29 27.84
CA ALA A 166 10.44 15.56 28.49
C ALA A 166 10.72 17.06 28.58
N SER A 167 10.51 17.79 27.46
CA SER A 167 10.65 19.25 27.42
C SER A 167 9.68 19.95 28.38
N GLY A 168 8.42 19.50 28.45
CA GLY A 168 7.43 20.04 29.38
C GLY A 168 7.77 19.78 30.84
N ARG A 169 8.30 18.58 31.17
CA ARG A 169 8.79 18.26 32.53
C ARG A 169 9.96 19.15 32.93
N GLU A 170 10.95 19.33 32.06
CA GLU A 170 12.12 20.16 32.32
C GLU A 170 11.74 21.65 32.45
N GLN A 171 10.84 22.16 31.61
CA GLN A 171 10.32 23.53 31.76
C GLN A 171 9.62 23.76 33.10
N ARG A 172 8.74 22.85 33.54
CA ARG A 172 8.09 22.94 34.86
C ARG A 172 9.09 22.87 36.01
N HIS A 173 10.16 22.09 35.86
CA HIS A 173 11.24 22.04 36.84
C HIS A 173 12.01 23.36 36.91
N LEU A 174 12.44 23.90 35.76
CA LEU A 174 13.17 25.17 35.67
C LEU A 174 12.32 26.36 36.17
N ALA A 175 11.02 26.38 35.86
CA ALA A 175 10.10 27.41 36.34
C ALA A 175 10.01 27.41 37.88
N ARG A 176 9.85 26.23 38.50
CA ARG A 176 9.86 26.10 39.97
C ARG A 176 11.18 26.56 40.59
N ARG A 177 12.31 26.22 39.96
CA ARG A 177 13.64 26.64 40.43
C ARG A 177 13.84 28.16 40.30
N LEU A 178 13.37 28.76 39.21
CA LEU A 178 13.40 30.22 39.03
C LEU A 178 12.52 30.93 40.07
N ALA A 179 11.29 30.44 40.30
CA ALA A 179 10.41 30.98 41.32
C ALA A 179 11.04 30.93 42.73
N SER A 180 11.64 29.78 43.08
CA SER A 180 12.36 29.62 44.35
C SER A 180 13.57 30.56 44.49
N LEU A 181 14.38 30.71 43.43
CA LEU A 181 15.50 31.64 43.43
C LEU A 181 15.05 33.09 43.54
N SER A 182 13.97 33.47 42.86
CA SER A 182 13.38 34.81 42.97
C SER A 182 12.87 35.06 44.39
N GLU A 183 12.18 34.11 45.00
CA GLU A 183 11.70 34.22 46.39
C GLU A 183 12.87 34.39 47.38
N GLN A 184 13.94 33.60 47.24
CA GLN A 184 15.14 33.73 48.07
C GLN A 184 15.83 35.10 47.93
N LEU A 185 15.75 35.71 46.74
CA LEU A 185 16.40 36.98 46.45
C LEU A 185 15.53 38.17 46.92
N ILE A 186 14.20 38.05 46.81
CA ILE A 186 13.23 39.10 47.13
C ILE A 186 12.86 39.09 48.63
N SER A 187 12.74 37.92 49.26
CA SER A 187 12.31 37.77 50.65
C SER A 187 13.16 38.59 51.66
N PRO A 188 14.51 38.59 51.59
CA PRO A 188 15.32 39.42 52.48
C PRO A 188 15.16 40.92 52.21
N LEU A 189 14.90 41.30 50.96
CA LEU A 189 14.73 42.69 50.54
C LEU A 189 13.37 43.26 50.95
N ARG A 190 12.34 42.41 51.12
CA ARG A 190 11.00 42.84 51.57
C ARG A 190 10.97 43.33 53.02
N HIS A 191 11.89 42.87 53.86
CA HIS A 191 11.98 43.29 55.26
C HIS A 191 12.79 44.59 55.46
N ARG A 192 13.43 45.09 54.40
CA ARG A 192 14.16 46.37 54.40
C ARG A 192 13.21 47.55 54.23
N THR A 193 12.97 48.28 55.31
CA THR A 193 12.03 49.40 55.38
C THR A 193 12.42 50.57 54.46
N ASP A 194 13.70 50.69 54.11
CA ASP A 194 14.24 51.66 53.15
C ASP A 194 13.84 51.37 51.70
N LEU A 195 13.53 50.12 51.36
CA LEU A 195 13.13 49.70 50.01
C LEU A 195 11.61 49.58 49.83
N LYS A 196 10.84 49.78 50.90
CA LYS A 196 9.38 49.66 50.92
C LYS A 196 8.66 50.53 49.87
N PRO A 197 9.03 51.81 49.65
CA PRO A 197 8.42 52.64 48.62
C PRO A 197 8.64 52.10 47.20
N LEU A 198 9.78 51.43 46.95
CA LEU A 198 10.16 50.87 45.66
C LEU A 198 9.35 49.61 45.33
N PHE A 199 9.12 48.74 46.31
CA PHE A 199 8.24 47.57 46.15
C PHE A 199 6.79 47.98 45.90
N VAL A 200 6.29 49.00 46.61
CA VAL A 200 4.93 49.55 46.36
C VAL A 200 4.81 50.11 44.93
N ALA A 201 5.84 50.78 44.42
CA ALA A 201 5.84 51.29 43.05
C ALA A 201 5.83 50.16 41.99
N ILE A 202 6.61 49.10 42.20
CA ILE A 202 6.73 47.97 41.25
C ILE A 202 5.49 47.07 41.28
N GLU A 203 5.00 46.72 42.48
CA GLU A 203 3.78 45.92 42.65
C GLU A 203 2.52 46.72 42.25
N GLY A 204 2.55 48.05 42.37
CA GLY A 204 1.50 48.95 41.88
C GLY A 204 1.43 49.08 40.35
N THR A 205 2.52 48.82 39.64
CA THR A 205 2.56 48.79 38.16
C THR A 205 2.05 47.48 37.54
N ASP A 206 1.76 46.44 38.33
CA ASP A 206 1.37 45.10 37.85
C ASP A 206 -0.14 44.95 37.57
N THR A 207 -0.83 46.06 37.24
CA THR A 207 -2.24 46.08 36.78
C THR A 207 -2.38 46.36 35.27
N SER A 208 -1.36 46.04 34.48
CA SER A 208 -1.52 45.91 33.02
C SER A 208 -1.28 44.46 32.60
N ASP A 209 -2.38 43.74 32.47
CA ASP A 209 -2.48 42.38 31.95
C ASP A 209 -1.71 42.22 30.61
N PRO A 210 -0.61 41.44 30.54
CA PRO A 210 0.16 41.28 29.32
C PRO A 210 -0.40 40.19 28.39
N PHE A 211 -1.51 39.53 28.75
CA PHE A 211 -2.15 38.51 27.92
C PHE A 211 -3.64 38.82 27.72
N PRO A 212 -4.05 39.53 26.65
CA PRO A 212 -5.45 39.52 26.26
C PRO A 212 -5.83 38.08 25.95
N SER A 213 -6.74 37.53 26.76
CA SER A 213 -7.43 36.28 26.50
C SER A 213 -7.97 36.33 25.07
N ARG A 214 -7.40 35.53 24.17
CA ARG A 214 -8.01 35.31 22.86
C ARG A 214 -9.28 34.52 23.11
N ALA A 215 -10.39 35.25 23.13
CA ALA A 215 -11.73 34.70 23.08
C ALA A 215 -11.84 33.75 21.88
N SER A 216 -12.41 32.58 22.18
CA SER A 216 -12.85 31.56 21.25
C SER A 216 -13.75 32.14 20.17
N GLY A 217 -13.49 31.77 18.92
CA GLY A 217 -14.35 31.92 17.75
C GLY A 217 -14.10 30.74 16.82
#